data_AF-A0A7K1KM63-F1
#
_entry.id   AF-A0A7K1KM63-F1
#
_cell.length_a   1.000
_cell.length_b   1.000
_cell.length_c   1.000
_cell.angle_alpha   90.00
_cell.angle_beta   90.00
_cell.angle_gamma   90.00
#
_symmetry.space_group_name_H-M   'P 1'
#
loop_
_entity.id
_entity.type
_entity.pdbx_description
1 polymer ?
#
loop_
_entity_poly.entity_id
_entity_poly.type
_entity_poly.pdbx_seq_one_letter_code
_entity_poly.pdbx_strand_id
1 'polypeptide(L)'
;MDRPKGRIDRLITLSFAKSLQISFQSLRVRFFRSMITVSSLVLAVSFLAFVLVNLDVASGLLAHGGSDAAAALSAAGYDVDMEGGGVSMAAKERWIVFLSLLVCTVGIVNAQLMSVTERFSEIGVMKCLGALDSMILRLFLLEAAMQGLAGSLAGALLGSLFSLLAGAVRFGLVAWTDVSWLGVLGSVGLSTLAGCLLSLLGVLYPALMAAHMEPIKAIRAEH
;
A
#
# COMPACT_ATOMS: atom_id res chain seq x y z
N MET A 1 -7.22 39.63 -54.76
CA MET A 1 -8.16 39.28 -53.68
C MET A 1 -8.69 37.89 -54.00
N ASP A 2 -8.09 36.83 -53.45
CA ASP A 2 -8.79 35.56 -53.16
C ASP A 2 -7.87 34.60 -52.40
N ARG A 3 -8.27 34.15 -51.20
CA ARG A 3 -7.61 33.07 -50.46
C ARG A 3 -8.45 31.79 -50.67
N PRO A 4 -7.84 30.63 -50.98
CA PRO A 4 -8.61 29.40 -51.09
C PRO A 4 -9.19 29.00 -49.72
N LYS A 5 -10.52 28.91 -49.64
CA LYS A 5 -11.25 28.40 -48.48
C LYS A 5 -10.92 26.93 -48.28
N GLY A 6 -10.03 26.62 -47.33
CA GLY A 6 -9.80 25.26 -46.84
C GLY A 6 -11.10 24.69 -46.28
N ARG A 7 -11.63 23.68 -46.96
CA ARG A 7 -12.84 22.96 -46.59
C ARG A 7 -12.52 22.17 -45.30
N ILE A 8 -13.20 22.49 -44.20
CA ILE A 8 -13.05 21.78 -42.92
C ILE A 8 -13.58 20.36 -43.12
N ASP A 9 -12.66 19.39 -43.19
CA ASP A 9 -13.01 17.99 -43.39
C ASP A 9 -13.62 17.39 -42.10
N ARG A 10 -14.84 16.85 -42.29
CA ARG A 10 -15.67 15.95 -41.47
C ARG A 10 -15.31 15.78 -39.99
N LEU A 11 -16.24 16.19 -39.13
CA LEU A 11 -16.38 15.75 -37.75
C LEU A 11 -16.36 14.22 -37.69
N ILE A 12 -15.35 13.64 -37.02
CA ILE A 12 -15.26 12.20 -36.76
C ILE A 12 -16.43 11.85 -35.83
N THR A 13 -17.55 11.38 -36.38
CA THR A 13 -18.65 10.82 -35.59
C THR A 13 -18.18 9.46 -35.07
N LEU A 14 -17.53 9.44 -33.90
CA LEU A 14 -17.18 8.21 -33.22
C LEU A 14 -18.48 7.46 -32.90
N SER A 15 -18.64 6.27 -33.47
CA SER A 15 -19.70 5.34 -33.10
C SER A 15 -19.71 5.14 -31.59
N PHE A 16 -20.90 5.04 -30.98
CA PHE A 16 -21.06 4.84 -29.53
C PHE A 16 -20.19 3.69 -28.99
N ALA A 17 -20.05 2.60 -29.76
CA ALA A 17 -19.21 1.47 -29.41
C ALA A 17 -17.70 1.83 -29.37
N LYS A 18 -17.24 2.68 -30.29
CA LYS A 18 -15.84 3.12 -30.33
C LYS A 18 -15.52 4.08 -29.18
N SER A 19 -16.44 4.99 -28.85
CA SER A 19 -16.31 5.88 -27.69
C SER A 19 -16.28 5.09 -26.38
N LEU A 20 -17.17 4.11 -26.22
CA LEU A 20 -17.20 3.23 -25.04
C LEU A 20 -15.91 2.42 -24.91
N GLN A 21 -15.40 1.87 -26.03
CA GLN A 21 -14.13 1.13 -26.04
C GLN A 21 -12.96 2.00 -25.56
N ILE A 22 -12.86 3.24 -26.05
CA ILE A 22 -11.79 4.18 -25.68
C ILE A 22 -11.88 4.54 -24.20
N SER A 23 -13.08 4.83 -23.69
CA SER A 23 -13.30 5.11 -22.26
C SER A 23 -12.96 3.90 -21.37
N PHE A 24 -13.28 2.69 -21.82
CA PHE A 24 -12.98 1.47 -21.05
C PHE A 24 -11.47 1.20 -21.01
N GLN A 25 -10.76 1.43 -22.12
CA GLN A 25 -9.30 1.25 -22.19
C GLN A 25 -8.57 2.23 -21.28
N SER A 26 -9.00 3.50 -21.21
CA SER A 26 -8.39 4.52 -20.35
C SER A 26 -8.66 4.28 -18.87
N LEU A 27 -9.87 3.85 -18.49
CA LEU A 27 -10.18 3.42 -17.12
C LEU A 27 -9.36 2.20 -16.70
N ARG A 28 -9.23 1.22 -17.60
CA ARG A 28 -8.49 -0.01 -17.33
C ARG A 28 -7.03 0.29 -17.00
N VAL A 29 -6.33 1.09 -17.80
CA VAL A 29 -4.91 1.40 -17.57
C VAL A 29 -4.71 2.14 -16.23
N ARG A 30 -5.60 3.08 -15.88
CA ARG A 30 -5.54 3.81 -14.61
C ARG A 30 -5.84 2.92 -13.41
N PHE A 31 -6.88 2.10 -13.50
CA PHE A 31 -7.32 1.21 -12.44
C PHE A 31 -6.28 0.13 -12.12
N PHE A 32 -5.73 -0.54 -13.16
CA PHE A 32 -4.73 -1.59 -12.96
C PHE A 32 -3.46 -1.08 -12.30
N ARG A 33 -3.03 0.17 -12.57
CA ARG A 33 -1.87 0.78 -11.90
C ARG A 33 -2.11 1.00 -10.41
N SER A 34 -3.22 1.63 -10.07
CA SER A 34 -3.58 1.86 -8.66
C SER A 34 -3.82 0.53 -7.93
N MET A 35 -4.32 -0.49 -8.63
CA MET A 35 -4.48 -1.83 -8.07
C MET A 35 -3.13 -2.48 -7.73
N ILE A 36 -2.08 -2.28 -8.53
CA ILE A 36 -0.75 -2.84 -8.24
C ILE A 36 -0.16 -2.25 -6.95
N THR A 37 -0.18 -0.92 -6.79
CA THR A 37 0.34 -0.26 -5.58
C THR A 37 -0.45 -0.67 -4.35
N VAL A 38 -1.78 -0.60 -4.44
CA VAL A 38 -2.66 -0.94 -3.32
C VAL A 38 -2.54 -2.43 -2.97
N SER A 39 -2.49 -3.34 -3.94
CA SER A 39 -2.36 -4.79 -3.65
C SER A 39 -1.03 -5.13 -2.99
N SER A 40 0.06 -4.51 -3.44
CA SER A 40 1.40 -4.71 -2.85
C SER A 40 1.41 -4.24 -1.40
N LEU A 41 0.81 -3.07 -1.14
CA LEU A 41 0.67 -2.51 0.20
C LEU A 41 -0.24 -3.36 1.09
N VAL A 42 -1.40 -3.79 0.57
CA VAL A 42 -2.35 -4.69 1.27
C VAL A 42 -1.64 -5.96 1.71
N LEU A 43 -0.87 -6.59 0.82
CA LEU A 43 -0.16 -7.84 1.13
C LEU A 43 0.88 -7.63 2.25
N ALA A 44 1.69 -6.57 2.14
CA ALA A 44 2.73 -6.27 3.13
C ALA A 44 2.14 -5.92 4.51
N VAL A 45 1.09 -5.09 4.54
CA VAL A 45 0.41 -4.72 5.77
C VAL A 45 -0.39 -5.88 6.35
N SER A 46 -0.99 -6.73 5.51
CA SER A 46 -1.64 -7.97 5.92
C SER A 46 -0.64 -8.93 6.55
N PHE A 47 0.57 -9.03 6.01
CA PHE A 47 1.60 -9.85 6.61
C PHE A 47 2.05 -9.29 7.96
N LEU A 48 2.30 -7.98 8.06
CA LEU A 48 2.65 -7.33 9.33
C LEU A 48 1.55 -7.52 10.40
N ALA A 49 0.29 -7.26 10.05
CA ALA A 49 -0.85 -7.43 10.94
C ALA A 49 -1.04 -8.90 11.33
N PHE A 50 -0.83 -9.82 10.39
CA PHE A 50 -0.87 -11.25 10.67
C PHE A 50 0.11 -11.64 11.78
N VAL A 51 1.38 -11.22 11.65
CA VAL A 51 2.43 -11.56 12.62
C VAL A 51 2.18 -10.87 13.97
N LEU A 52 1.77 -9.60 13.98
CA LEU A 52 1.46 -8.88 15.23
C LEU A 52 0.27 -9.49 15.98
N VAL A 53 -0.83 -9.79 15.28
CA VAL A 53 -1.99 -10.44 15.93
C VAL A 53 -1.66 -11.85 16.37
N ASN A 54 -0.74 -12.55 15.70
CA ASN A 54 -0.33 -13.89 16.12
C ASN A 54 0.47 -13.84 17.44
N LEU A 55 1.25 -12.77 17.65
CA LEU A 55 1.83 -12.50 18.97
C LEU A 55 0.78 -12.17 20.03
N ASP A 56 -0.26 -11.42 19.70
CA ASP A 56 -1.35 -11.12 20.64
C ASP A 56 -2.06 -12.42 21.08
N VAL A 57 -2.26 -13.35 20.14
CA VAL A 57 -2.79 -14.70 20.43
C VAL A 57 -1.81 -15.48 21.30
N ALA A 58 -0.52 -15.50 20.95
CA ALA A 58 0.50 -16.21 21.71
C ALA A 58 0.65 -15.70 23.15
N SER A 59 0.61 -14.37 23.33
CA SER A 59 0.66 -13.74 24.66
C SER A 59 -0.59 -14.03 25.49
N GLY A 60 -1.78 -14.03 24.86
CA GLY A 60 -3.03 -14.44 25.51
C GLY A 60 -3.02 -15.89 26.01
N LEU A 61 -2.50 -16.81 25.19
CA LEU A 61 -2.33 -18.22 25.54
C LEU A 61 -1.32 -18.41 26.68
N LEU A 62 -0.23 -17.66 26.69
CA LEU A 62 0.76 -17.74 27.78
C LEU A 62 0.17 -17.27 29.11
N ALA A 63 -0.67 -16.23 29.09
CA ALA A 63 -1.31 -15.69 30.29
C ALA A 63 -2.27 -16.69 30.96
N HIS A 64 -2.93 -17.57 30.20
CA HIS A 64 -3.93 -18.51 30.71
C HIS A 64 -3.40 -19.95 30.83
N GLY A 65 -2.46 -20.36 29.97
CA GLY A 65 -2.00 -21.75 29.85
C GLY A 65 -0.72 -22.11 30.63
N GLY A 66 -0.09 -21.16 31.32
CA GLY A 66 1.03 -21.42 32.25
C GLY A 66 2.24 -22.11 31.61
N SER A 67 2.85 -23.06 32.34
CA SER A 67 4.09 -23.75 31.93
C SER A 67 3.96 -24.60 30.67
N ASP A 68 2.77 -25.18 30.43
CA ASP A 68 2.52 -26.05 29.28
C ASP A 68 2.36 -25.23 27.99
N ALA A 69 1.73 -24.05 28.08
CA ALA A 69 1.67 -23.09 26.97
C ALA A 69 3.05 -22.50 26.65
N ALA A 70 3.87 -22.21 27.67
CA ALA A 70 5.25 -21.74 27.46
C ALA A 70 6.10 -22.78 26.69
N ALA A 71 5.98 -24.06 27.03
CA ALA A 71 6.65 -25.14 26.30
C ALA A 71 6.15 -25.27 24.85
N ALA A 72 4.84 -25.18 24.63
CA ALA A 72 4.24 -25.24 23.29
C ALA A 72 4.64 -24.04 22.41
N LEU A 73 4.74 -22.83 22.99
CA LEU A 73 5.14 -21.61 22.28
C LEU A 73 6.64 -21.61 21.93
N SER A 74 7.49 -22.09 22.84
CA SER A 74 8.91 -22.29 22.57
C SER A 74 9.11 -23.31 21.44
N ALA A 75 8.37 -24.43 21.46
CA ALA A 75 8.40 -25.42 20.39
C ALA A 75 7.85 -24.88 19.05
N ALA A 76 6.89 -23.95 19.09
CA ALA A 76 6.40 -23.23 17.91
C ALA A 76 7.40 -22.19 17.38
N GLY A 77 8.47 -21.91 18.14
CA GLY A 77 9.57 -21.05 17.74
C GLY A 77 9.39 -19.58 18.12
N TYR A 78 8.56 -19.27 19.12
CA TYR A 78 8.50 -17.96 19.77
C TYR A 78 9.58 -17.83 20.85
N ASP A 79 10.03 -16.60 21.07
CA ASP A 79 10.96 -16.30 22.17
C ASP A 79 10.14 -15.94 23.41
N VAL A 80 10.16 -16.84 24.40
CA VAL A 80 9.38 -16.73 25.64
C VAL A 80 10.32 -16.25 26.75
N ASP A 81 10.09 -15.01 27.19
CA ASP A 81 10.81 -14.45 28.31
C ASP A 81 10.21 -14.96 29.62
N MET A 82 10.87 -15.95 30.22
CA MET A 82 10.46 -16.57 31.48
C MET A 82 10.66 -15.63 32.69
N GLU A 83 11.50 -14.60 32.60
CA GLU A 83 11.72 -13.63 33.67
C GLU A 83 10.73 -12.44 33.57
N GLY A 84 10.42 -12.00 32.35
CA GLY A 84 9.48 -10.92 32.07
C GLY A 84 8.02 -11.34 31.86
N GLY A 85 7.73 -12.65 31.74
CA GLY A 85 6.39 -13.19 31.49
C GLY A 85 5.82 -12.82 30.11
N GLY A 86 6.68 -12.50 29.14
CA GLY A 86 6.29 -11.97 27.82
C GLY A 86 6.65 -12.90 26.66
N VAL A 87 5.91 -12.80 25.56
CA VAL A 87 6.21 -13.49 24.29
C VAL A 87 6.65 -12.44 23.28
N SER A 88 7.78 -12.68 22.59
CA SER A 88 8.27 -11.78 21.55
C SER A 88 8.53 -12.49 20.22
N MET A 89 8.57 -11.72 19.13
CA MET A 89 8.86 -12.25 17.80
C MET A 89 10.27 -12.83 17.77
N ALA A 90 10.39 -14.04 17.21
CA ALA A 90 11.70 -14.60 16.93
C ALA A 90 12.47 -13.70 15.96
N ALA A 91 13.80 -13.66 16.10
CA ALA A 91 14.66 -12.85 15.23
C ALA A 91 14.41 -13.13 13.73
N LYS A 92 14.17 -14.40 13.37
CA LYS A 92 13.83 -14.82 12.00
C LYS A 92 12.56 -14.13 11.47
N GLU A 93 11.52 -13.97 12.29
CA GLU A 93 10.24 -13.38 11.88
C GLU A 93 10.38 -11.88 11.69
N ARG A 94 11.09 -11.20 12.60
CA ARG A 94 11.41 -9.77 12.46
C ARG A 94 12.14 -9.48 11.15
N TRP A 95 13.10 -10.33 10.78
CA TRP A 95 13.82 -10.21 9.52
C TRP A 95 12.93 -10.42 8.29
N ILE A 96 12.04 -11.41 8.31
CA ILE A 96 11.10 -11.65 7.20
C ILE A 96 10.13 -10.48 7.04
N VAL A 97 9.59 -9.95 8.14
CA VAL A 97 8.73 -8.75 8.13
C VAL A 97 9.48 -7.55 7.56
N PHE A 98 10.71 -7.30 8.01
CA PHE A 98 11.53 -6.22 7.50
C PHE A 98 11.76 -6.32 5.98
N LEU A 99 12.16 -7.51 5.50
CA LEU A 99 12.37 -7.75 4.07
C LEU A 99 11.08 -7.59 3.26
N SER A 100 9.95 -8.05 3.78
CA SER A 100 8.63 -7.89 3.15
C SER A 100 8.26 -6.41 2.97
N LEU A 101 8.41 -5.60 4.02
CA LEU A 101 8.14 -4.16 3.97
C LEU A 101 9.11 -3.43 3.03
N LEU A 102 10.37 -3.85 2.98
CA LEU A 102 11.37 -3.30 2.06
C LEU A 102 10.98 -3.56 0.60
N VAL A 103 10.66 -4.81 0.24
CA VAL A 103 10.22 -5.18 -1.12
C VAL A 103 8.95 -4.42 -1.51
N CYS A 104 8.00 -4.28 -0.58
CA CYS A 104 6.80 -3.46 -0.80
C CYS A 104 7.14 -2.00 -1.10
N THR A 105 8.07 -1.40 -0.34
CA THR A 105 8.49 -0.01 -0.54
C THR A 105 9.09 0.19 -1.93
N VAL A 106 9.99 -0.71 -2.36
CA VAL A 106 10.58 -0.66 -3.71
C VAL A 106 9.51 -0.79 -4.79
N GLY A 107 8.53 -1.67 -4.60
CA GLY A 107 7.39 -1.82 -5.50
C GLY A 107 6.57 -0.53 -5.63
N ILE A 108 6.29 0.15 -4.50
CA ILE A 108 5.59 1.43 -4.46
C ILE A 108 6.38 2.50 -5.21
N VAL A 109 7.69 2.63 -4.94
CA VAL A 109 8.56 3.61 -5.61
C VAL A 109 8.54 3.41 -7.12
N ASN A 110 8.71 2.18 -7.60
CA ASN A 110 8.73 1.87 -9.02
C ASN A 110 7.40 2.17 -9.71
N ALA A 111 6.29 1.76 -9.11
CA ALA A 111 4.96 2.05 -9.65
C ALA A 111 4.68 3.57 -9.67
N GLN A 112 5.14 4.31 -8.66
CA GLN A 112 4.96 5.75 -8.61
C GLN A 112 5.85 6.48 -9.61
N LEU A 113 7.09 6.02 -9.84
CA LEU A 113 7.95 6.54 -10.91
C LEU A 113 7.27 6.37 -12.28
N MET A 114 6.68 5.20 -12.53
CA MET A 114 5.92 4.97 -13.76
C MET A 114 4.69 5.89 -13.86
N SER A 115 4.00 6.16 -12.75
CA SER A 115 2.88 7.11 -12.68
C SER A 115 3.32 8.53 -13.05
N VAL A 116 4.49 8.95 -12.54
CA VAL A 116 5.08 10.27 -12.81
C VAL A 116 5.45 10.41 -14.30
N THR A 117 6.04 9.39 -14.91
CA THR A 117 6.41 9.45 -16.34
C THR A 117 5.20 9.51 -17.27
N GLU A 118 4.07 8.91 -16.90
CA GLU A 118 2.85 8.98 -17.71
C GLU A 118 2.14 10.31 -17.61
N ARG A 119 2.21 10.94 -16.43
CA ARG A 119 1.63 12.27 -16.19
C ARG A 119 2.62 13.39 -16.52
N PHE A 120 3.71 13.07 -17.22
CA PHE A 120 4.81 14.00 -17.48
C PHE A 120 4.34 15.24 -18.26
N SER A 121 3.57 15.07 -19.32
CA SER A 121 2.99 16.17 -20.11
C SER A 121 1.98 16.97 -19.30
N GLU A 122 1.09 16.31 -18.55
CA GLU A 122 0.11 16.95 -17.66
C GLU A 122 0.80 17.87 -16.63
N ILE A 123 1.87 17.39 -15.99
CA ILE A 123 2.67 18.16 -15.02
C ILE A 123 3.37 19.34 -15.70
N GLY A 124 3.93 19.12 -16.89
CA GLY A 124 4.56 20.17 -17.70
C GLY A 124 3.60 21.32 -17.99
N VAL A 125 2.37 21.01 -18.43
CA VAL A 125 1.32 22.01 -18.69
C VAL A 125 0.95 22.75 -17.42
N MET A 126 0.75 22.06 -16.29
CA MET A 126 0.45 22.70 -15.01
C MET A 126 1.55 23.69 -14.60
N LYS A 127 2.83 23.33 -14.75
CA LYS A 127 3.95 24.20 -14.42
C LYS A 127 4.08 25.39 -15.37
N CYS A 128 3.77 25.22 -16.66
CA CYS A 128 3.69 26.33 -17.62
C CYS A 128 2.60 27.36 -17.26
N LEU A 129 1.51 26.89 -16.63
CA LEU A 129 0.43 27.75 -16.14
C LEU A 129 0.75 28.40 -14.77
N GLY A 130 1.94 28.18 -14.22
CA GLY A 130 2.40 28.78 -12.97
C GLY A 130 2.16 27.93 -11.71
N ALA A 131 1.88 26.63 -11.83
CA ALA A 131 1.81 25.75 -10.67
C ALA A 131 3.17 25.67 -9.96
N LEU A 132 3.16 25.82 -8.63
CA LEU A 132 4.36 25.70 -7.79
C LEU A 132 4.75 24.23 -7.59
N ASP A 133 6.05 23.96 -7.43
CA ASP A 133 6.58 22.63 -7.12
C ASP A 133 5.92 22.02 -5.86
N SER A 134 5.61 22.85 -4.87
CA SER A 134 4.90 22.45 -3.66
C SER A 134 3.47 21.98 -3.90
N MET A 135 2.79 22.50 -4.93
CA MET A 135 1.44 22.05 -5.32
C MET A 135 1.50 20.66 -5.94
N ILE A 136 2.48 20.42 -6.81
CA ILE A 136 2.69 19.09 -7.44
C ILE A 136 3.06 18.05 -6.37
N LEU A 137 3.96 18.41 -5.45
CA LEU A 137 4.34 17.53 -4.34
C LEU A 137 3.12 17.16 -3.47
N ARG A 138 2.29 18.15 -3.09
CA ARG A 138 1.07 17.92 -2.30
C ARG A 138 0.07 17.01 -3.01
N LEU A 139 -0.08 17.15 -4.33
CA LEU A 139 -0.99 16.30 -5.12
C LEU A 139 -0.59 14.82 -5.00
N PHE A 140 0.68 14.51 -5.20
CA PHE A 140 1.19 13.15 -5.10
C PHE A 140 1.14 12.60 -3.68
N LEU A 141 1.47 13.42 -2.67
CA LEU A 141 1.35 13.02 -1.27
C LEU A 141 -0.09 12.71 -0.87
N LEU A 142 -1.07 13.48 -1.36
CA LEU A 142 -2.48 13.24 -1.10
C LEU A 142 -2.97 11.96 -1.79
N GLU A 143 -2.53 11.71 -3.04
CA GLU A 143 -2.80 10.46 -3.75
C GLU A 143 -2.25 9.25 -2.97
N ALA A 144 -1.01 9.34 -2.50
CA ALA A 144 -0.36 8.31 -1.69
C ALA A 144 -0.99 8.13 -0.31
N ALA A 145 -1.49 9.20 0.32
CA ALA A 145 -2.20 9.13 1.59
C ALA A 145 -3.53 8.38 1.43
N MET A 146 -4.30 8.66 0.38
CA MET A 146 -5.56 7.98 0.10
C MET A 146 -5.35 6.50 -0.22
N GLN A 147 -4.38 6.19 -1.08
CA GLN A 147 -4.00 4.80 -1.40
C GLN A 147 -3.44 4.07 -0.16
N GLY A 148 -2.63 4.78 0.64
CA GLY A 148 -2.03 4.32 1.87
C GLY A 148 -3.06 3.92 2.91
N LEU A 149 -4.02 4.80 3.20
CA LEU A 149 -5.12 4.54 4.13
C LEU A 149 -5.99 3.37 3.68
N ALA A 150 -6.42 3.37 2.41
CA ALA A 150 -7.28 2.31 1.89
C ALA A 150 -6.58 0.94 1.90
N GLY A 151 -5.33 0.88 1.41
CA GLY A 151 -4.57 -0.36 1.35
C GLY A 151 -4.11 -0.87 2.71
N SER A 152 -3.68 0.02 3.59
CA SER A 152 -3.23 -0.37 4.94
C SER A 152 -4.38 -0.81 5.83
N LEU A 153 -5.55 -0.15 5.77
CA LEU A 153 -6.73 -0.59 6.50
C LEU A 153 -7.22 -1.96 6.00
N ALA A 154 -7.35 -2.12 4.69
CA ALA A 154 -7.76 -3.40 4.11
C ALA A 154 -6.74 -4.51 4.43
N GLY A 155 -5.44 -4.22 4.31
CA GLY A 155 -4.37 -5.13 4.68
C GLY A 155 -4.43 -5.52 6.16
N ALA A 156 -4.56 -4.55 7.06
CA ALA A 156 -4.60 -4.81 8.49
C ALA A 156 -5.79 -5.70 8.87
N LEU A 157 -6.98 -5.40 8.36
CA LEU A 157 -8.18 -6.21 8.60
C LEU A 157 -8.02 -7.65 8.07
N LEU A 158 -7.51 -7.81 6.85
CA LEU A 158 -7.28 -9.13 6.26
C LEU A 158 -6.22 -9.92 7.04
N GLY A 159 -5.12 -9.28 7.41
CA GLY A 159 -4.04 -9.90 8.18
C GLY A 159 -4.50 -10.39 9.55
N SER A 160 -5.24 -9.54 10.27
CA SER A 160 -5.83 -9.90 11.56
C SER A 160 -6.84 -11.06 11.41
N LEU A 161 -7.68 -11.02 10.38
CA LEU A 161 -8.64 -12.10 10.11
C LEU A 161 -7.93 -13.44 9.85
N PHE A 162 -6.92 -13.45 8.97
CA PHE A 162 -6.15 -14.66 8.69
C PHE A 162 -5.39 -15.16 9.92
N SER A 163 -4.90 -14.27 10.77
CA SER A 163 -4.21 -14.63 12.01
C SER A 163 -5.13 -15.32 13.01
N LEU A 164 -6.33 -14.78 13.22
CA LEU A 164 -7.32 -15.39 14.11
C LEU A 164 -7.83 -16.74 13.61
N LEU A 165 -7.98 -16.89 12.29
CA LEU A 165 -8.32 -18.18 11.68
C LEU A 165 -7.18 -19.20 11.85
N ALA A 166 -5.94 -18.78 11.62
CA ALA A 166 -4.77 -19.65 11.82
C ALA A 166 -4.62 -20.06 13.30
N GLY A 167 -4.85 -19.13 14.24
CA GLY A 167 -4.87 -19.39 15.67
C GLY A 167 -5.95 -20.41 16.06
N ALA A 168 -7.17 -20.25 15.54
CA ALA A 168 -8.26 -21.20 15.79
C ALA A 168 -7.96 -22.61 15.28
N VAL A 169 -7.30 -22.74 14.12
CA VAL A 169 -6.92 -24.04 13.56
C VAL A 169 -5.79 -24.68 14.39
N ARG A 170 -4.85 -23.89 14.91
CA ARG A 170 -3.65 -24.41 15.58
C ARG A 170 -3.86 -24.70 17.06
N PHE A 171 -4.62 -23.87 17.76
CA PHE A 171 -4.83 -23.95 19.21
C PHE A 171 -6.30 -24.18 19.61
N GLY A 172 -7.19 -24.35 18.63
CA GLY A 172 -8.63 -24.52 18.87
C GLY A 172 -9.35 -23.21 19.21
N LEU A 173 -10.63 -23.32 19.60
CA LEU A 173 -11.47 -22.16 19.93
C LEU A 173 -11.00 -21.39 21.17
N VAL A 174 -10.12 -21.98 21.99
CA VAL A 174 -9.50 -21.34 23.16
C VAL A 174 -8.65 -20.13 22.74
N ALA A 175 -8.09 -20.15 21.53
CA ALA A 175 -7.37 -19.00 20.97
C ALA A 175 -8.24 -17.75 20.82
N TRP A 176 -9.57 -17.88 20.74
CA TRP A 176 -10.48 -16.74 20.62
C TRP A 176 -10.96 -16.22 21.97
N THR A 177 -10.96 -17.07 23.01
CA THR A 177 -11.37 -16.66 24.36
C THR A 177 -10.25 -15.94 25.09
N ASP A 178 -9.01 -16.34 24.83
CA ASP A 178 -7.85 -15.87 25.59
C ASP A 178 -7.16 -14.68 24.93
N VAL A 179 -7.59 -14.29 23.71
CA VAL A 179 -7.02 -13.16 22.98
C VAL A 179 -7.48 -11.83 23.56
N SER A 180 -6.54 -10.92 23.76
CA SER A 180 -6.85 -9.54 24.12
C SER A 180 -7.33 -8.77 22.89
N TRP A 181 -8.63 -8.52 22.78
CA TRP A 181 -9.20 -7.69 21.70
C TRP A 181 -8.62 -6.28 21.65
N LEU A 182 -8.19 -5.75 22.80
CA LEU A 182 -7.51 -4.46 22.87
C LEU A 182 -6.11 -4.53 22.24
N GLY A 183 -5.39 -5.65 22.43
CA GLY A 183 -4.11 -5.93 21.76
C GLY A 183 -4.29 -6.01 20.25
N VAL A 184 -5.28 -6.78 19.78
CA VAL A 184 -5.61 -6.91 18.36
C VAL A 184 -5.92 -5.56 17.73
N LEU A 185 -6.72 -4.72 18.40
CA LEU A 185 -7.02 -3.36 17.92
C LEU A 185 -5.76 -2.48 17.84
N GLY A 186 -4.87 -2.59 18.84
CA GLY A 186 -3.56 -1.95 18.82
C GLY A 186 -2.70 -2.40 17.64
N SER A 187 -2.65 -3.70 17.37
CA SER A 187 -1.93 -4.30 16.24
C SER A 187 -2.49 -3.88 14.89
N VAL A 188 -3.82 -3.79 14.75
CA VAL A 188 -4.48 -3.22 13.55
C VAL A 188 -4.09 -1.76 13.36
N GLY A 189 -4.15 -0.95 14.44
CA GLY A 189 -3.77 0.46 14.41
C GLY A 189 -2.31 0.67 14.01
N LEU A 190 -1.39 -0.10 14.61
CA LEU A 190 0.03 -0.06 14.32
C LEU A 190 0.33 -0.47 12.87
N SER A 191 -0.31 -1.53 12.39
CA SER A 191 -0.15 -2.01 11.01
C SER A 191 -0.67 -0.99 9.99
N THR A 192 -1.82 -0.38 10.28
CA THR A 192 -2.41 0.68 9.45
C THR A 192 -1.49 1.89 9.39
N LEU A 193 -0.97 2.34 10.54
CA LEU A 193 -0.03 3.45 10.62
C LEU A 193 1.27 3.15 9.87
N ALA A 194 1.84 1.96 10.07
CA ALA A 194 3.05 1.53 9.38
C ALA A 194 2.85 1.50 7.86
N GLY A 195 1.71 0.99 7.38
CA GLY A 195 1.35 0.98 5.97
C GLY A 195 1.17 2.38 5.38
N CYS A 196 0.52 3.29 6.11
CA CYS A 196 0.39 4.69 5.70
C CYS A 196 1.75 5.37 5.58
N LEU A 197 2.63 5.17 6.56
CA LEU A 197 4.00 5.69 6.53
C LEU A 197 4.79 5.11 5.36
N LEU A 198 4.68 3.80 5.11
CA LEU A 198 5.35 3.14 3.98
C LEU A 198 4.93 3.73 2.63
N SER A 199 3.62 3.96 2.45
CA SER A 199 3.05 4.59 1.25
C SER A 199 3.61 5.99 1.04
N LEU A 200 3.61 6.81 2.10
CA LEU A 200 4.15 8.18 2.04
C LEU A 200 5.64 8.17 1.73
N LEU A 201 6.42 7.35 2.44
CA LEU A 201 7.87 7.22 2.23
C LEU A 201 8.21 6.76 0.81
N GLY A 202 7.47 5.79 0.27
CA GLY A 202 7.67 5.29 -1.09
C GLY A 202 7.37 6.35 -2.18
N VAL A 203 6.48 7.30 -1.89
CA VAL A 203 6.11 8.38 -2.83
C VAL A 203 7.01 9.61 -2.73
N LEU A 204 7.71 9.84 -1.61
CA LEU A 204 8.53 11.04 -1.42
C LEU A 204 9.52 11.28 -2.56
N TYR A 205 10.33 10.27 -2.90
CA TYR A 205 11.33 10.41 -3.95
C TYR A 205 10.69 10.67 -5.34
N PRO A 206 9.75 9.86 -5.82
CA PRO A 206 9.07 10.10 -7.10
C PRO A 206 8.35 11.46 -7.16
N ALA A 207 7.71 11.88 -6.07
CA ALA A 207 6.97 13.14 -6.02
C ALA A 207 7.88 14.36 -6.05
N LEU A 208 9.05 14.30 -5.38
CA LEU A 208 10.07 15.33 -5.47
C LEU A 208 10.65 15.42 -6.88
N MET A 209 10.90 14.26 -7.51
CA MET A 209 11.35 14.20 -8.90
C MET A 209 10.32 14.85 -9.83
N ALA A 210 9.03 14.56 -9.64
CA ALA A 210 7.92 15.14 -10.41
C ALA A 210 7.78 16.66 -10.23
N ALA A 211 7.91 17.13 -8.99
CA ALA A 211 7.81 18.54 -8.65
C ALA A 211 8.90 19.38 -9.34
N HIS A 212 10.13 18.89 -9.41
CA HIS A 212 11.26 19.61 -10.01
C HIS A 212 11.41 19.41 -11.53
N MET A 213 10.40 18.87 -12.21
CA MET A 213 10.46 18.66 -13.66
C MET A 213 10.52 19.99 -14.42
N GLU A 214 11.35 20.03 -15.46
CA GLU A 214 11.46 21.18 -16.37
C GLU A 214 10.32 21.14 -17.41
N PRO A 215 9.47 22.18 -17.49
CA PRO A 215 8.29 22.17 -18.37
C PRO A 215 8.61 22.02 -19.86
N ILE A 216 9.75 22.56 -20.30
CA ILE A 216 10.22 22.50 -21.69
C ILE A 216 10.51 21.05 -22.13
N LYS A 217 11.03 20.20 -21.23
CA LYS A 217 11.30 18.79 -21.53
C LYS A 217 10.00 17.99 -21.67
N ALA A 218 8.95 18.36 -20.93
CA ALA A 218 7.64 17.71 -20.99
C ALA A 218 6.92 17.90 -22.32
N ILE A 219 6.93 19.11 -22.86
CA ILE A 219 6.27 19.41 -24.14
C ILE A 219 7.04 18.83 -25.32
N ARG A 220 8.37 18.75 -25.23
CA ARG A 220 9.21 18.19 -26.30
C ARG A 220 9.15 16.66 -26.37
N ALA A 221 8.70 15.98 -25.32
CA ALA A 221 8.55 14.51 -25.32
C ALA A 221 7.32 14.03 -26.11
N GLU A 222 6.42 14.94 -26.48
CA GLU A 222 5.16 14.67 -27.21
C GLU A 222 5.26 14.96 -28.73
N HIS A 223 6.41 15.47 -29.19
CA HIS A 223 6.73 15.79 -30.59
C HIS A 223 7.95 15.01 -31.09
#